data_AF-I3X9F0-F1
#
_entry.id   AF-I3X9F0-F1
#
_cell.length_a   1.000
_cell.length_b   1.000
_cell.length_c   1.000
_cell.angle_alpha   90.00
_cell.angle_beta   90.00
_cell.angle_gamma   90.00
#
_symmetry.space_group_name_H-M   'P 1'
#
loop_
_entity.id
_entity.type
_entity.pdbx_description
1 polymer ?
#
loop_
_entity_poly.entity_id
_entity_poly.type
_entity_poly.pdbx_seq_one_letter_code
_entity_poly.pdbx_strand_id
1 'polypeptide(L)' 'MLSERRYGSFQRAFQMPEGVDADNITANFTKGVLTVTLPKTPEAQQSERKIQIKPA' A
#
# COMPACT_ATOMS: atom_id res chain seq x y z
N MET A 1 -34.07 1.04 13.42
CA MET A 1 -33.40 0.12 12.46
C MET A 1 -31.90 0.39 12.53
N LEU A 2 -31.17 -0.38 13.34
CA LEU A 2 -29.71 -0.34 13.35
C LEU A 2 -29.26 -1.49 12.44
N SER A 3 -28.67 -1.19 11.29
CA SER A 3 -28.12 -2.19 10.38
C SER A 3 -26.62 -2.30 10.61
N GLU A 4 -26.15 -3.49 10.97
CA GLU A 4 -24.74 -3.76 11.28
C GLU A 4 -23.84 -3.74 10.03
N ARG A 5 -24.41 -4.02 8.84
CA ARG A 5 -23.66 -4.14 7.59
C ARG A 5 -24.05 -3.02 6.62
N ARG A 6 -23.03 -2.37 6.06
CA ARG A 6 -23.18 -1.39 4.97
C ARG A 6 -23.17 -2.12 3.62
N TYR A 7 -24.04 -1.71 2.71
CA TYR A 7 -24.15 -2.24 1.34
C TYR A 7 -24.19 -1.09 0.34
N GLY A 8 -23.72 -1.33 -0.88
CA GLY A 8 -23.65 -0.34 -1.97
C GLY A 8 -22.32 -0.43 -2.72
N SER A 9 -22.15 0.43 -3.73
CA SER A 9 -20.88 0.60 -4.42
C SER A 9 -19.87 1.32 -3.54
N PHE A 10 -18.59 0.97 -3.70
CA PHE A 10 -17.51 1.56 -2.90
C PHE A 10 -16.29 1.83 -3.78
N GLN A 11 -15.64 2.96 -3.53
CA GLN A 11 -14.41 3.36 -4.20
C GLN A 11 -13.44 3.91 -3.15
N ARG A 12 -12.16 3.53 -3.25
CA ARG A 12 -11.04 4.18 -2.56
C ARG A 12 -9.96 4.51 -3.57
N ALA A 13 -9.36 5.69 -3.40
CA ALA A 13 -8.20 6.14 -4.16
C ALA A 13 -7.09 6.48 -3.17
N PHE A 14 -5.86 6.14 -3.55
CA PHE A 14 -4.65 6.45 -2.80
C PHE A 14 -3.71 7.18 -3.73
N GLN A 15 -2.94 8.14 -3.20
CA GLN A 15 -1.86 8.72 -3.99
C GLN A 15 -0.72 7.72 -4.11
N MET A 16 -0.22 7.57 -5.33
CA MET A 16 0.91 6.68 -5.61
C MET A 16 2.19 7.32 -5.08
N PRO A 17 2.96 6.64 -4.21
CA PRO A 17 4.26 7.14 -3.79
C PRO A 17 5.26 7.07 -4.95
N GLU A 18 6.27 7.94 -4.91
CA GLU A 18 7.38 7.86 -5.85
C GLU A 18 8.17 6.56 -5.68
N GLY A 19 8.75 6.08 -6.77
CA GLY A 19 9.59 4.90 -6.74
C GLY A 19 8.83 3.58 -6.63
N VAL A 20 7.56 3.53 -7.06
CA VAL A 20 6.82 2.28 -7.29
C VAL A 20 7.12 1.77 -8.69
N ASP A 21 7.38 0.46 -8.80
CA ASP A 21 7.44 -0.23 -10.08
C ASP A 21 6.02 -0.59 -10.52
N ALA A 22 5.48 0.22 -11.45
CA ALA A 22 4.10 0.12 -11.91
C ALA A 22 3.81 -1.14 -12.73
N ASP A 23 4.82 -1.69 -13.42
CA ASP A 23 4.66 -2.85 -14.30
C ASP A 23 4.50 -4.15 -13.49
N ASN A 24 4.95 -4.15 -12.23
CA ASN A 24 4.94 -5.32 -11.35
C ASN A 24 3.93 -5.22 -10.18
N ILE A 25 2.93 -4.33 -10.28
CA ILE A 25 1.84 -4.27 -9.29
C ILE A 25 1.01 -5.55 -9.37
N THR A 26 0.74 -6.16 -8.21
CA THR A 26 -0.10 -7.37 -8.11
C THR A 26 -1.25 -7.17 -7.13
N ALA A 27 -2.34 -7.89 -7.34
CA ALA A 27 -3.49 -7.90 -6.44
C ALA A 27 -3.95 -9.34 -6.17
N ASN A 28 -4.27 -9.64 -4.91
CA ASN A 28 -4.81 -10.91 -4.50
C ASN A 28 -6.06 -10.72 -3.62
N PHE A 29 -7.12 -11.45 -3.92
CA PHE A 29 -8.36 -11.44 -3.13
C PHE A 29 -8.57 -12.79 -2.47
N THR A 30 -8.49 -12.83 -1.15
CA THR A 30 -8.59 -14.08 -0.39
C THR A 30 -9.36 -13.84 0.90
N LYS A 31 -10.33 -14.72 1.20
CA LYS A 31 -11.14 -14.68 2.43
C LYS A 31 -11.80 -13.31 2.70
N GLY A 32 -12.24 -12.63 1.64
CA GLY A 32 -12.91 -11.33 1.76
C GLY A 32 -11.97 -10.12 1.91
N VAL A 33 -10.65 -10.31 1.82
CA VAL A 33 -9.66 -9.23 1.90
C VAL A 33 -8.97 -9.07 0.54
N LEU A 34 -8.96 -7.83 0.03
CA LEU A 34 -8.19 -7.43 -1.15
C LEU A 34 -6.84 -6.89 -0.69
N THR A 35 -5.77 -7.56 -1.08
CA THR A 35 -4.39 -7.12 -0.87
C THR A 35 -3.82 -6.64 -2.19
N VAL A 36 -3.32 -5.41 -2.23
CA VAL A 36 -2.63 -4.82 -3.38
C VAL A 36 -1.17 -4.64 -2.98
N THR A 37 -0.26 -5.24 -3.75
CA THR A 37 1.18 -5.18 -3.52
C THR A 37 1.82 -4.25 -4.54
N LEU A 38 2.47 -3.21 -4.05
CA LEU A 38 3.16 -2.20 -4.85
C LEU A 38 4.68 -2.35 -4.62
N PRO A 39 5.41 -3.03 -5.51
CA PRO A 39 6.85 -3.18 -5.37
C PRO A 39 7.54 -1.83 -5.52
N LYS A 40 8.62 -1.62 -4.76
CA LYS A 40 9.49 -0.47 -4.95
C LYS A 40 10.45 -0.74 -6.11
N THR A 41 10.77 0.32 -6.84
CA THR A 41 11.87 0.36 -7.82
C THR A 41 13.22 0.07 -7.14
N PRO A 42 14.19 -0.50 -7.86
CA PRO A 42 15.53 -0.73 -7.34
C PRO A 42 16.19 0.52 -6.75
N GLU A 43 16.00 1.68 -7.38
CA GLU A 43 16.53 2.97 -6.96
C GLU A 43 15.91 3.43 -5.63
N ALA A 44 14.58 3.30 -5.49
CA ALA A 44 13.89 3.64 -4.26
C ALA A 44 14.29 2.73 -3.09
N GLN A 45 14.57 1.46 -3.36
CA GLN A 45 15.05 0.50 -2.36
C GLN A 45 16.42 0.89 -1.80
N GLN A 46 17.32 1.43 -2.64
CA GLN A 46 18.67 1.82 -2.23
C GLN A 46 18.72 3.12 -1.40
N SER A 47 17.69 3.96 -1.52
CA SER A 47 17.64 5.27 -0.86
C SER A 47 17.31 5.23 0.64
N GLU A 48 16.98 4.05 1.19
CA GLU A 48 16.71 3.89 2.63
C GLU A 48 17.98 4.04 3.47
N ARG A 49 18.23 5.27 3.93
CA ARG A 49 19.27 5.57 4.94
C ARG A 49 18.70 5.44 6.35
N LYS A 50 19.21 4.47 7.11
CA LYS A 50 18.95 4.39 8.55
C LYS A 50 19.73 5.48 9.27
N ILE A 51 19.03 6.50 9.77
CA ILE A 51 19.63 7.57 10.58
C ILE A 51 19.73 7.07 12.03
N GLN A 52 20.95 7.01 12.59
CA GLN A 52 21.15 6.72 14.01
C GLN A 52 20.84 7.96 14.85
N ILE A 53 19.96 7.83 15.84
CA ILE A 53 19.70 8.87 16.83
C ILE A 53 20.80 8.79 17.89
N LYS A 54 21.59 9.86 18.05
CA LYS A 54 22.57 9.96 19.15
C LYS A 54 21.84 10.35 20.44
N PRO A 55 22.04 9.64 21.55
CA PRO A 55 21.56 10.08 22.86
C PRO A 55 22.30 11.34 23.31
N ALA A 56 21.61 12.16 24.12
CA ALA A 56 22.09 13.43 24.67
C ALA A 56 23.24 13.25 25.68
#